data_AF-C6BMC6-F1
#
_entry.id   AF-C6BMC6-F1
#
_cell.length_a   1.000
_cell.length_b   1.000
_cell.length_c   1.000
_cell.angle_alpha   90.00
_cell.angle_beta   90.00
_cell.angle_gamma   90.00
#
_symmetry.space_group_name_H-M   'P 1'
#
loop_
_entity.id
_entity.type
_entity.pdbx_description
1 polymer ?
#
loop_
_entity_poly.entity_id
_entity_poly.type
_entity_poly.pdbx_seq_one_letter_code
_entity_poly.pdbx_strand_id
1 'polypeptide(L)'
;MIENNPSETARHALKLLASRRLAPTPDNFASIYYEIAGNKPDADPPDAERMALVRELREQLARTVECCLPVLGEDDASIGPAAWALIRACRSEFEGLGSLNGKLSTFNHWLSLAAEDQSEIRRALLSLLQLVFENIAELSLDDRWLRGQIEALMKASEAPVSLRRLDDLRRRLMEVIQKQSSLKSKSIEAQEEMKRLLAAFMERLSVAAETSGEHHRQMEACAKKIESANSIAEIAPAIQDALSATRWMSLESARNRDVLSAMKVKAEEAAAEVAQLRKALDMASASARHDLLTGALNRKGLEEALEREVARAARQNTALCIAFLDIDDFKAINDTHGHSFGDDALSHLAQVARESMRPQDTLARFGGEEFVILMPDTSLEEGVQTIVRLQRALTQRFFAAGDTRLFITFSAGVAEVGKNEPPMAAIQRADRGMYQAKRAGKNKVVSV
;
A
#
# COMPACT_ATOMS: atom_id res chain seq x y z
N MET A 1 -47.00 -58.99 26.89
CA MET A 1 -45.94 -57.98 26.75
C MET A 1 -44.96 -58.25 27.88
N ILE A 2 -43.84 -58.91 27.57
CA ILE A 2 -42.77 -59.15 28.55
C ILE A 2 -41.93 -57.89 28.52
N GLU A 3 -41.82 -57.22 29.67
CA GLU A 3 -40.95 -56.06 29.87
C GLU A 3 -39.51 -56.46 29.48
N ASN A 4 -38.87 -55.63 28.65
CA ASN A 4 -37.49 -55.80 28.18
C ASN A 4 -36.50 -55.70 29.36
N ASN A 5 -36.42 -56.72 30.22
CA ASN A 5 -35.36 -56.86 31.21
C ASN A 5 -34.25 -57.76 30.61
N PRO A 6 -33.09 -57.19 30.23
CA PRO A 6 -32.00 -57.94 29.61
C PRO A 6 -31.53 -59.15 30.44
N SER A 7 -31.62 -59.03 31.77
CA SER A 7 -31.21 -60.11 32.68
C SER A 7 -32.16 -61.31 32.66
N GLU A 8 -33.46 -61.07 32.41
CA GLU A 8 -34.43 -62.16 32.28
C GLU A 8 -34.33 -62.85 30.92
N THR A 9 -34.14 -62.08 29.85
CA THR A 9 -33.85 -62.59 28.50
C THR A 9 -32.58 -63.47 28.50
N ALA A 10 -31.55 -63.07 29.26
CA ALA A 10 -30.31 -63.84 29.41
C ALA A 10 -30.53 -65.18 30.13
N ARG A 11 -31.33 -65.19 31.20
CA ARG A 11 -31.71 -66.43 31.89
C ARG A 11 -32.54 -67.35 31.01
N HIS A 12 -33.47 -66.81 30.24
CA HIS A 12 -34.27 -67.59 29.30
C HIS A 12 -33.43 -68.17 28.17
N ALA A 13 -32.44 -67.41 27.67
CA ALA A 13 -31.50 -67.90 26.67
C ALA A 13 -30.65 -69.07 27.19
N LEU A 14 -30.13 -69.00 28.41
CA LEU A 14 -29.39 -70.12 29.03
C LEU A 14 -30.25 -71.38 29.21
N LYS A 15 -31.52 -71.22 29.63
CA LYS A 15 -32.46 -72.35 29.76
C LYS A 15 -32.76 -73.01 28.41
N LEU A 16 -32.94 -72.20 27.36
CA LEU A 16 -33.18 -72.70 26.00
C LEU A 16 -31.95 -73.38 25.39
N LEU A 17 -30.75 -72.92 25.74
CA LEU A 17 -29.48 -73.54 25.34
C LEU A 17 -29.35 -74.96 25.92
N ALA A 18 -29.70 -75.12 27.20
CA ALA A 18 -29.73 -76.41 27.87
C ALA A 18 -30.82 -77.34 27.32
N SER A 19 -32.03 -76.83 27.04
CA SER A 19 -33.13 -77.63 26.48
C SER A 19 -32.86 -78.06 25.03
N ARG A 20 -32.16 -77.23 24.24
CA ARG A 20 -31.76 -77.55 22.86
C ARG A 20 -30.47 -78.38 22.77
N ARG A 21 -29.85 -78.76 23.91
CA ARG A 21 -28.59 -79.52 24.00
C ARG A 21 -27.45 -78.93 23.17
N LEU A 22 -27.35 -77.60 23.11
CA LEU A 22 -26.25 -76.92 22.44
C LEU A 22 -25.08 -76.72 23.41
N ALA A 23 -23.85 -76.71 22.89
CA ALA A 23 -22.68 -76.40 23.71
C ALA A 23 -22.77 -74.94 24.21
N PRO A 24 -22.50 -74.65 25.49
CA PRO A 24 -22.60 -73.31 26.06
C PRO A 24 -21.41 -72.43 25.63
N THR A 25 -21.32 -72.15 24.33
CA THR A 25 -20.35 -71.22 23.74
C THR A 25 -20.94 -69.82 23.64
N PRO A 26 -20.10 -68.77 23.62
CA PRO A 26 -20.56 -67.38 23.48
C PRO A 26 -21.46 -67.16 22.26
N ASP A 27 -21.15 -67.80 21.13
CA ASP A 27 -21.91 -67.65 19.88
C ASP A 27 -23.30 -68.28 19.95
N ASN A 28 -23.41 -69.48 20.53
CA ASN A 28 -24.71 -70.17 20.72
C ASN A 28 -25.59 -69.40 21.70
N PHE A 29 -24.99 -68.82 22.74
CA PHE A 29 -25.71 -67.98 23.69
C PHE A 29 -26.21 -66.70 23.06
N ALA A 30 -25.36 -65.99 22.32
CA ALA A 30 -25.73 -64.78 21.60
C ALA A 30 -26.88 -65.04 20.61
N SER A 31 -26.81 -66.15 19.84
CA SER A 31 -27.84 -66.52 18.88
C SER A 31 -29.23 -66.70 19.52
N ILE A 32 -29.32 -67.49 20.60
CA ILE A 32 -30.60 -67.72 21.30
C ILE A 32 -31.05 -66.47 22.05
N TYR A 33 -30.12 -65.71 22.64
CA TYR A 33 -30.44 -64.46 23.32
C TYR A 33 -31.09 -63.46 22.37
N TYR A 34 -30.54 -63.28 21.16
CA TYR A 34 -31.11 -62.39 20.16
C TYR A 34 -32.39 -62.96 19.51
N GLU A 35 -32.55 -64.29 19.43
CA GLU A 35 -33.82 -64.94 19.04
C GLU A 35 -34.97 -64.56 20.01
N ILE A 36 -34.68 -64.52 21.32
CA ILE A 36 -35.68 -64.16 22.35
C ILE A 36 -35.86 -62.65 22.46
N ALA A 37 -34.78 -61.87 22.31
CA ALA A 37 -34.81 -60.41 22.39
C ALA A 37 -35.48 -59.74 21.17
N GLY A 38 -35.74 -60.47 20.09
CA GLY A 38 -36.39 -59.97 18.87
C GLY A 38 -35.57 -59.01 18.02
N ASN A 39 -34.42 -58.54 18.51
CA ASN A 39 -33.46 -57.69 17.80
C ASN A 39 -32.11 -58.40 17.73
N LYS A 40 -31.86 -59.10 16.62
CA LYS A 40 -30.49 -59.42 16.22
C LYS A 40 -29.81 -58.08 15.90
N PRO A 41 -28.62 -57.76 16.44
CA PRO A 41 -27.89 -56.60 15.96
C PRO A 41 -27.75 -56.75 14.45
N ASP A 42 -28.14 -55.72 13.69
CA ASP A 42 -28.07 -55.73 12.23
C ASP A 42 -26.71 -56.30 11.84
N ALA A 43 -26.74 -57.34 11.01
CA ALA A 43 -25.51 -57.84 10.42
C ALA A 43 -24.88 -56.63 9.74
N ASP A 44 -23.70 -56.27 10.23
CA ASP A 44 -22.75 -55.32 9.67
C ASP A 44 -22.95 -55.32 8.13
N PRO A 45 -23.32 -54.20 7.49
CA PRO A 45 -23.92 -54.19 6.14
C PRO A 45 -23.10 -55.07 5.19
N PRO A 46 -23.75 -55.87 4.32
CA PRO A 46 -23.04 -56.85 3.50
C PRO A 46 -21.86 -56.17 2.83
N ASP A 47 -20.67 -56.81 2.82
CA ASP A 47 -19.43 -56.17 2.38
C ASP A 47 -19.56 -55.43 1.03
N ALA A 48 -20.48 -55.89 0.17
CA ALA A 48 -20.87 -55.22 -1.07
C ALA A 48 -21.40 -53.77 -0.90
N GLU A 49 -22.28 -53.50 0.07
CA GLU A 49 -22.80 -52.15 0.35
C GLU A 49 -21.71 -51.23 0.91
N ARG A 50 -20.85 -51.75 1.79
CA ARG A 50 -19.69 -51.00 2.30
C ARG A 50 -18.69 -50.67 1.20
N MET A 51 -18.40 -51.63 0.33
CA MET A 51 -17.52 -51.41 -0.82
C MET A 51 -18.12 -50.43 -1.82
N ALA A 52 -19.45 -50.47 -2.04
CA ALA A 52 -20.15 -49.50 -2.90
C ALA A 52 -20.07 -48.08 -2.33
N LEU A 53 -20.33 -47.90 -1.04
CA LEU A 53 -20.24 -46.61 -0.36
C LEU A 53 -18.80 -46.06 -0.37
N VAL A 54 -17.80 -46.89 -0.12
CA VAL A 54 -16.38 -46.50 -0.19
C VAL A 54 -16.00 -46.05 -1.59
N ARG A 55 -16.48 -46.74 -2.64
CA ARG A 55 -16.25 -46.35 -4.03
C ARG A 55 -16.90 -45.01 -4.36
N GLU A 56 -18.13 -44.79 -3.90
CA GLU A 56 -18.84 -43.53 -4.11
C GLU A 56 -18.16 -42.36 -3.39
N LEU A 57 -17.77 -42.53 -2.12
CA LEU A 57 -17.05 -41.52 -1.35
C LEU A 57 -15.69 -41.16 -1.99
N ARG A 58 -14.97 -42.14 -2.54
CA ARG A 58 -13.72 -41.91 -3.27
C ARG A 58 -13.94 -41.03 -4.49
N GLU A 59 -14.96 -41.30 -5.28
CA GLU A 59 -15.29 -40.51 -6.47
C GLU A 59 -15.74 -39.09 -6.10
N GLN A 60 -16.55 -38.93 -5.05
CA GLN A 60 -16.94 -37.61 -4.53
C GLN A 60 -15.74 -36.79 -4.03
N LEU A 61 -14.80 -37.44 -3.34
CA LEU A 61 -13.57 -36.82 -2.89
C LEU A 61 -12.71 -36.37 -4.09
N ALA A 62 -12.55 -37.21 -5.11
CA ALA A 62 -11.83 -36.85 -6.33
C ALA A 62 -12.44 -35.62 -7.02
N ARG A 63 -13.77 -35.60 -7.19
CA ARG A 63 -14.48 -34.46 -7.80
C ARG A 63 -14.33 -33.17 -7.00
N THR A 64 -14.41 -33.26 -5.68
CA THR A 64 -14.25 -32.09 -4.80
C THR A 64 -12.86 -31.48 -4.97
N VAL A 65 -11.81 -32.31 -4.99
CA VAL A 65 -10.44 -31.86 -5.20
C VAL A 65 -10.25 -31.26 -6.60
N GLU A 66 -10.84 -31.86 -7.65
CA GLU A 66 -10.83 -31.32 -9.01
C GLU A 66 -11.51 -29.95 -9.12
N CYS A 67 -12.67 -29.75 -8.47
CA CYS A 67 -13.36 -28.47 -8.48
C CYS A 67 -12.62 -27.36 -7.73
N CYS A 68 -11.83 -27.72 -6.71
CA CYS A 68 -11.05 -26.75 -5.93
C CYS A 68 -9.72 -26.37 -6.61
N LEU A 69 -9.19 -27.22 -7.49
CA LEU A 69 -7.87 -27.06 -8.11
C LEU A 69 -7.65 -25.68 -8.78
N PRO A 70 -8.59 -25.15 -9.60
CA PRO A 70 -8.39 -23.86 -10.28
C PRO A 70 -8.32 -22.67 -9.32
N VAL A 71 -8.97 -22.77 -8.15
CA VAL A 71 -9.00 -21.69 -7.14
C VAL A 71 -7.71 -21.67 -6.30
N LEU A 72 -7.06 -22.82 -6.16
CA LEU A 72 -5.85 -23.00 -5.37
C LEU A 72 -4.56 -22.73 -6.16
N GLY A 73 -4.68 -22.48 -7.47
CA GLY A 73 -3.57 -22.23 -8.38
C GLY A 73 -3.02 -23.52 -8.97
N GLU A 74 -3.36 -23.82 -10.24
CA GLU A 74 -2.83 -24.99 -10.96
C GLU A 74 -1.30 -24.97 -11.09
N ASP A 75 -0.70 -23.78 -11.02
CA ASP A 75 0.73 -23.54 -11.18
C ASP A 75 1.55 -23.71 -9.89
N ASP A 76 0.91 -23.94 -8.73
CA ASP A 76 1.63 -24.15 -7.48
C ASP A 76 2.32 -25.53 -7.49
N ALA A 77 3.66 -25.48 -7.42
CA ALA A 77 4.55 -26.63 -7.54
C ALA A 77 4.36 -27.70 -6.43
N SER A 78 3.64 -27.37 -5.36
CA SER A 78 3.42 -28.25 -4.21
C SER A 78 1.99 -28.79 -4.17
N ILE A 79 0.96 -27.94 -4.32
CA ILE A 79 -0.44 -28.37 -4.19
C ILE A 79 -0.95 -29.14 -5.41
N GLY A 80 -0.54 -28.74 -6.63
CA GLY A 80 -0.97 -29.36 -7.87
C GLY A 80 -0.59 -30.85 -7.93
N PRO A 81 0.70 -31.21 -7.75
CA PRO A 81 1.13 -32.61 -7.72
C PRO A 81 0.44 -33.43 -6.62
N ALA A 82 0.24 -32.85 -5.43
CA ALA A 82 -0.43 -33.52 -4.31
C ALA A 82 -1.91 -33.80 -4.60
N ALA A 83 -2.62 -32.83 -5.18
CA ALA A 83 -4.01 -32.95 -5.59
C ALA A 83 -4.19 -34.01 -6.69
N TRP A 84 -3.37 -33.98 -7.74
CA TRP A 84 -3.39 -34.99 -8.80
C TRP A 84 -3.03 -36.40 -8.28
N ALA A 85 -2.11 -36.50 -7.33
CA ALA A 85 -1.78 -37.78 -6.68
C ALA A 85 -2.97 -38.33 -5.86
N LEU A 86 -3.72 -37.47 -5.17
CA LEU A 86 -4.93 -37.83 -4.44
C LEU A 86 -6.07 -38.24 -5.39
N ILE A 87 -6.33 -37.47 -6.46
CA ILE A 87 -7.35 -37.78 -7.48
C ILE A 87 -7.08 -39.16 -8.10
N ARG A 88 -5.83 -39.43 -8.48
CA ARG A 88 -5.43 -40.74 -9.02
C ARG A 88 -5.62 -41.87 -8.01
N ALA A 89 -5.29 -41.63 -6.74
CA ALA A 89 -5.45 -42.61 -5.66
C ALA A 89 -6.93 -42.92 -5.37
N CYS A 90 -7.80 -41.91 -5.39
CA CYS A 90 -9.25 -42.07 -5.24
C CYS A 90 -9.85 -42.94 -6.36
N ARG A 91 -9.41 -42.72 -7.61
CA ARG A 91 -9.92 -43.44 -8.79
C ARG A 91 -9.24 -44.80 -9.04
N SER A 92 -8.25 -45.18 -8.22
CA SER A 92 -7.56 -46.46 -8.33
C SER A 92 -8.26 -47.56 -7.51
N GLU A 93 -8.53 -48.69 -8.14
CA GLU A 93 -9.09 -49.89 -7.48
C GLU A 93 -8.05 -50.63 -6.62
N PHE A 94 -6.76 -50.37 -6.82
CA PHE A 94 -5.65 -51.07 -6.16
C PHE A 94 -5.07 -50.32 -4.95
N GLU A 95 -5.50 -49.07 -4.74
CA GLU A 95 -4.95 -48.24 -3.68
C GLU A 95 -5.55 -48.61 -2.32
N GLY A 96 -4.72 -48.99 -1.35
CA GLY A 96 -5.16 -49.28 0.01
C GLY A 96 -5.63 -48.03 0.77
N LEU A 97 -6.58 -48.20 1.70
CA LEU A 97 -7.14 -47.10 2.49
C LEU A 97 -6.09 -46.32 3.30
N GLY A 98 -5.04 -46.99 3.79
CA GLY A 98 -3.94 -46.34 4.52
C GLY A 98 -3.12 -45.39 3.64
N SER A 99 -2.85 -45.78 2.40
CA SER A 99 -2.14 -44.94 1.42
C SER A 99 -3.01 -43.75 0.98
N LEU A 100 -4.30 -43.99 0.76
CA LEU A 100 -5.27 -42.93 0.47
C LEU A 100 -5.34 -41.90 1.60
N ASN A 101 -5.38 -42.35 2.86
CA ASN A 101 -5.40 -41.46 4.02
C ASN A 101 -4.11 -40.62 4.13
N GLY A 102 -2.95 -41.22 3.83
CA GLY A 102 -1.68 -40.47 3.77
C GLY A 102 -1.69 -39.38 2.70
N LYS A 103 -2.15 -39.70 1.48
CA LYS A 103 -2.28 -38.71 0.38
C LYS A 103 -3.29 -37.61 0.70
N LEU A 104 -4.41 -37.95 1.34
CA LEU A 104 -5.41 -36.99 1.81
C LEU A 104 -4.84 -36.05 2.87
N SER A 105 -4.08 -36.59 3.83
CA SER A 105 -3.42 -35.78 4.86
C SER A 105 -2.39 -34.81 4.26
N THR A 106 -1.59 -35.26 3.29
CA THR A 106 -0.67 -34.39 2.56
C THR A 106 -1.40 -33.29 1.81
N PHE A 107 -2.47 -33.62 1.07
CA PHE A 107 -3.27 -32.62 0.36
C PHE A 107 -3.90 -31.61 1.33
N ASN A 108 -4.46 -32.06 2.45
CA ASN A 108 -5.06 -31.18 3.46
C ASN A 108 -4.05 -30.22 4.09
N HIS A 109 -2.80 -30.66 4.29
CA HIS A 109 -1.74 -29.78 4.79
C HIS A 109 -1.46 -28.64 3.81
N TRP A 110 -1.26 -28.97 2.53
CA TRP A 110 -1.02 -27.96 1.48
C TRP A 110 -2.24 -27.08 1.23
N LEU A 111 -3.45 -27.64 1.32
CA LEU A 111 -4.71 -26.90 1.21
C LEU A 111 -4.84 -25.84 2.31
N SER A 112 -4.46 -26.18 3.55
CA SER A 112 -4.49 -25.23 4.67
C SER A 112 -3.53 -24.06 4.43
N LEU A 113 -2.30 -24.36 4.00
CA LEU A 113 -1.28 -23.35 3.69
C LEU A 113 -1.74 -22.44 2.54
N ALA A 114 -2.21 -23.03 1.43
CA ALA A 114 -2.70 -22.25 0.29
C ALA A 114 -3.93 -21.40 0.64
N ALA A 115 -4.83 -21.90 1.48
CA ALA A 115 -5.99 -21.13 1.94
C ALA A 115 -5.59 -19.96 2.86
N GLU A 116 -4.60 -20.16 3.73
CA GLU A 116 -4.01 -19.10 4.56
C GLU A 116 -3.35 -18.03 3.68
N ASP A 117 -2.48 -18.43 2.76
CA ASP A 117 -1.78 -17.53 1.82
C ASP A 117 -2.78 -16.71 1.00
N GLN A 118 -3.79 -17.34 0.40
CA GLN A 118 -4.82 -16.63 -0.37
C GLN A 118 -5.63 -15.67 0.50
N SER A 119 -5.89 -16.02 1.77
CA SER A 119 -6.58 -15.13 2.71
C SER A 119 -5.70 -13.98 3.18
N GLU A 120 -4.39 -14.15 3.25
CA GLU A 120 -3.42 -13.09 3.55
C GLU A 120 -3.25 -12.16 2.36
N ILE A 121 -3.04 -12.69 1.16
CA ILE A 121 -2.96 -11.91 -0.08
C ILE A 121 -4.21 -11.05 -0.25
N ARG A 122 -5.40 -11.62 -0.06
CA ARG A 122 -6.67 -10.87 -0.15
C ARG A 122 -6.74 -9.74 0.88
N ARG A 123 -6.29 -9.98 2.12
CA ARG A 123 -6.26 -8.94 3.17
C ARG A 123 -5.22 -7.86 2.86
N ALA A 124 -4.03 -8.24 2.40
CA ALA A 124 -2.97 -7.32 2.02
C ALA A 124 -3.39 -6.43 0.85
N LEU A 125 -4.01 -6.99 -0.20
CA LEU A 125 -4.53 -6.23 -1.33
C LEU A 125 -5.63 -5.24 -0.90
N LEU A 126 -6.50 -5.64 0.02
CA LEU A 126 -7.52 -4.75 0.57
C LEU A 126 -6.94 -3.61 1.39
N SER A 127 -5.96 -3.91 2.24
CA SER A 127 -5.26 -2.89 3.03
C SER A 127 -4.50 -1.92 2.11
N LEU A 128 -3.83 -2.41 1.06
CA LEU A 128 -3.17 -1.57 0.06
C LEU A 128 -4.17 -0.64 -0.65
N LEU A 129 -5.34 -1.16 -1.02
CA LEU A 129 -6.39 -0.36 -1.64
C LEU A 129 -6.90 0.75 -0.69
N GLN A 130 -7.09 0.43 0.59
CA GLN A 130 -7.50 1.38 1.63
C GLN A 130 -6.44 2.46 1.84
N LEU A 131 -5.16 2.08 1.94
CA LEU A 131 -4.02 2.99 2.03
C LEU A 131 -3.96 3.96 0.85
N VAL A 132 -4.20 3.47 -0.37
CA VAL A 132 -4.27 4.33 -1.56
C VAL A 132 -5.39 5.36 -1.44
N PHE A 133 -6.56 4.97 -0.93
CA PHE A 133 -7.69 5.88 -0.75
C PHE A 133 -7.46 6.90 0.36
N GLU A 134 -6.95 6.48 1.51
CA GLU A 134 -6.58 7.37 2.62
C GLU A 134 -5.55 8.41 2.16
N ASN A 135 -4.53 7.98 1.40
CA ASN A 135 -3.54 8.89 0.84
C ASN A 135 -4.20 9.91 -0.12
N ILE A 136 -5.09 9.47 -1.01
CA ILE A 136 -5.83 10.40 -1.90
C ILE A 136 -6.71 11.38 -1.08
N ALA A 137 -7.21 10.98 0.09
CA ALA A 137 -8.06 11.83 0.95
C ALA A 137 -7.25 12.93 1.63
N GLU A 138 -6.09 12.61 2.18
CA GLU A 138 -5.19 13.59 2.79
C GLU A 138 -4.63 14.59 1.77
N LEU A 139 -4.49 14.19 0.50
CA LEU A 139 -4.05 15.07 -0.56
C LEU A 139 -5.11 16.08 -1.03
N SER A 140 -6.36 15.96 -0.56
CA SER A 140 -7.50 16.80 -0.97
C SER A 140 -8.21 17.43 0.22
N LEU A 141 -7.43 18.15 1.05
CA LEU A 141 -7.92 18.76 2.28
C LEU A 141 -9.04 19.79 2.07
N ASP A 142 -9.23 20.35 0.87
CA ASP A 142 -10.22 21.43 0.64
C ASP A 142 -11.45 21.02 -0.18
N ASP A 143 -11.48 19.84 -0.83
CA ASP A 143 -12.60 19.45 -1.70
C ASP A 143 -13.57 18.50 -0.98
N ARG A 144 -14.69 19.07 -0.49
CA ARG A 144 -15.77 18.34 0.20
C ARG A 144 -16.34 17.21 -0.65
N TRP A 145 -16.27 17.32 -1.99
CA TRP A 145 -16.71 16.28 -2.91
C TRP A 145 -15.73 15.10 -2.94
N LEU A 146 -14.42 15.36 -2.95
CA LEU A 146 -13.41 14.31 -2.98
C LEU A 146 -13.43 13.49 -1.69
N ARG A 147 -13.56 14.15 -0.53
CA ARG A 147 -13.72 13.45 0.76
C ARG A 147 -14.92 12.49 0.77
N GLY A 148 -16.08 12.93 0.28
CA GLY A 148 -17.27 12.08 0.22
C GLY A 148 -17.13 10.88 -0.73
N GLN A 149 -16.40 11.03 -1.83
CA GLN A 149 -16.11 9.92 -2.75
C GLN A 149 -15.10 8.94 -2.16
N ILE A 150 -14.12 9.43 -1.42
CA ILE A 150 -13.10 8.60 -0.79
C ILE A 150 -13.67 7.83 0.40
N GLU A 151 -14.51 8.46 1.22
CA GLU A 151 -15.25 7.78 2.28
C GLU A 151 -16.15 6.68 1.70
N ALA A 152 -16.80 6.93 0.56
CA ALA A 152 -17.59 5.92 -0.14
C ALA A 152 -16.73 4.78 -0.73
N LEU A 153 -15.52 5.08 -1.21
CA LEU A 153 -14.54 4.09 -1.69
C LEU A 153 -14.02 3.23 -0.52
N MET A 154 -13.67 3.84 0.61
CA MET A 154 -13.29 3.15 1.84
C MET A 154 -14.39 2.20 2.30
N LYS A 155 -15.62 2.68 2.38
CA LYS A 155 -16.78 1.86 2.76
C LYS A 155 -17.08 0.73 1.79
N ALA A 156 -16.83 0.93 0.49
CA ALA A 156 -16.98 -0.11 -0.53
C ALA A 156 -15.86 -1.17 -0.50
N SER A 157 -14.70 -0.82 0.06
CA SER A 157 -13.54 -1.71 0.25
C SER A 157 -13.64 -2.60 1.50
N GLU A 158 -14.60 -2.35 2.39
CA GLU A 158 -14.82 -3.19 3.58
C GLU A 158 -15.26 -4.62 3.21
N ALA A 159 -14.73 -5.61 3.93
CA ALA A 159 -15.03 -7.01 3.72
C ALA A 159 -16.48 -7.38 4.09
N PRO A 160 -17.11 -8.38 3.43
CA PRO A 160 -16.61 -9.15 2.30
C PRO A 160 -16.76 -8.38 0.98
N VAL A 161 -15.69 -8.40 0.18
CA VAL A 161 -15.67 -7.80 -1.15
C VAL A 161 -16.40 -8.71 -2.13
N SER A 162 -17.36 -8.16 -2.87
CA SER A 162 -18.04 -8.86 -3.95
C SER A 162 -17.67 -8.23 -5.30
N LEU A 163 -17.84 -8.98 -6.40
CA LEU A 163 -17.67 -8.47 -7.76
C LEU A 163 -18.45 -7.16 -8.01
N ARG A 164 -19.65 -7.05 -7.42
CA ARG A 164 -20.46 -5.83 -7.50
C ARG A 164 -19.81 -4.64 -6.77
N ARG A 165 -19.22 -4.86 -5.59
CA ARG A 165 -18.49 -3.82 -4.85
C ARG A 165 -17.19 -3.42 -5.58
N LEU A 166 -16.51 -4.37 -6.23
CA LEU A 166 -15.34 -4.08 -7.07
C LEU A 166 -15.69 -3.23 -8.29
N ASP A 167 -16.83 -3.49 -8.93
CA ASP A 167 -17.31 -2.65 -10.03
C ASP A 167 -17.67 -1.23 -9.58
N ASP A 168 -18.29 -1.09 -8.41
CA ASP A 168 -18.58 0.22 -7.81
C ASP A 168 -17.30 0.97 -7.42
N LEU A 169 -16.31 0.28 -6.85
CA LEU A 169 -14.97 0.81 -6.58
C LEU A 169 -14.30 1.32 -7.87
N ARG A 170 -14.32 0.50 -8.93
CA ARG A 170 -13.75 0.86 -10.25
C ARG A 170 -14.38 2.11 -10.83
N ARG A 171 -15.72 2.25 -10.80
CA ARG A 171 -16.42 3.44 -11.32
C ARG A 171 -16.05 4.70 -10.56
N ARG A 172 -16.06 4.65 -9.23
CA ARG A 172 -15.72 5.79 -8.35
C ARG A 172 -14.26 6.20 -8.50
N LEU A 173 -13.35 5.24 -8.65
CA LEU A 173 -11.93 5.50 -8.88
C LEU A 173 -11.71 6.21 -10.23
N MET A 174 -12.45 5.83 -11.27
CA MET A 174 -12.45 6.56 -12.55
C MET A 174 -12.96 8.00 -12.41
N GLU A 175 -14.01 8.24 -11.59
CA GLU A 175 -14.50 9.60 -11.33
C GLU A 175 -13.44 10.49 -10.67
N VAL A 176 -12.70 9.95 -9.69
CA VAL A 176 -11.60 10.66 -9.02
C VAL A 176 -10.46 10.97 -9.99
N ILE A 177 -10.04 9.99 -10.82
CA ILE A 177 -8.99 10.19 -11.82
C ILE A 177 -9.38 11.25 -12.85
N GLN A 178 -10.62 11.22 -13.35
CA GLN A 178 -11.12 12.22 -14.29
C GLN A 178 -11.12 13.62 -13.66
N LYS A 179 -11.53 13.73 -12.39
CA LYS A 179 -11.52 15.01 -11.67
C LYS A 179 -10.10 15.56 -11.52
N GLN A 180 -9.13 14.74 -11.09
CA GLN A 180 -7.73 15.17 -10.97
C GLN A 180 -7.13 15.61 -12.32
N SER A 181 -7.42 14.86 -13.40
CA SER A 181 -7.01 15.24 -14.76
C SER A 181 -7.57 16.61 -15.15
N SER A 182 -8.85 16.88 -14.85
CA SER A 182 -9.48 18.17 -15.16
C SER A 182 -8.85 19.34 -14.39
N LEU A 183 -8.48 19.14 -13.12
CA LEU A 183 -7.82 20.16 -12.30
C LEU A 183 -6.42 20.47 -12.82
N LYS A 184 -5.67 19.43 -13.21
CA LYS A 184 -4.35 19.59 -13.83
C LYS A 184 -4.43 20.35 -15.15
N SER A 185 -5.43 20.04 -15.99
CA SER A 185 -5.68 20.78 -17.24
C SER A 185 -5.97 22.25 -16.97
N LYS A 186 -6.86 22.56 -16.02
CA LYS A 186 -7.18 23.94 -15.63
C LYS A 186 -5.97 24.71 -15.11
N SER A 187 -5.09 24.06 -14.36
CA SER A 187 -3.85 24.68 -13.89
C SER A 187 -2.89 25.02 -15.04
N ILE A 188 -2.81 24.17 -16.06
CA ILE A 188 -1.97 24.41 -17.24
C ILE A 188 -2.59 25.54 -18.07
N GLU A 189 -3.91 25.54 -18.27
CA GLU A 189 -4.64 26.60 -18.96
C GLU A 189 -4.45 27.96 -18.28
N ALA A 190 -4.60 28.04 -16.94
CA ALA A 190 -4.38 29.25 -16.17
C ALA A 190 -2.93 29.77 -16.29
N GLN A 191 -1.94 28.88 -16.33
CA GLN A 191 -0.54 29.27 -16.56
C GLN A 191 -0.32 29.85 -17.97
N GLU A 192 -0.97 29.29 -18.98
CA GLU A 192 -0.88 29.76 -20.36
C GLU A 192 -1.58 31.12 -20.54
N GLU A 193 -2.73 31.30 -19.88
CA GLU A 193 -3.47 32.56 -19.86
C GLU A 193 -2.69 33.66 -19.12
N MET A 194 -2.04 33.33 -18.01
CA MET A 194 -1.11 34.24 -17.32
C MET A 194 0.02 34.71 -18.23
N LYS A 195 0.69 33.80 -18.95
CA LYS A 195 1.75 34.16 -19.89
C LYS A 195 1.25 35.12 -20.96
N ARG A 196 0.04 34.89 -21.50
CA ARG A 196 -0.59 35.79 -22.48
C ARG A 196 -0.87 37.17 -21.89
N LEU A 197 -1.40 37.24 -20.66
CA LEU A 197 -1.66 38.52 -19.98
C LEU A 197 -0.37 39.30 -19.73
N LEU A 198 0.71 38.63 -19.28
CA LEU A 198 2.02 39.26 -19.08
C LEU A 198 2.64 39.77 -20.39
N ALA A 199 2.52 39.00 -21.46
CA ALA A 199 2.99 39.43 -22.78
C ALA A 199 2.22 40.67 -23.28
N ALA A 200 0.89 40.68 -23.15
CA ALA A 200 0.06 41.82 -23.52
C ALA A 200 0.34 43.06 -22.65
N PHE A 201 0.67 42.85 -21.37
CA PHE A 201 1.08 43.92 -20.47
C PHE A 201 2.43 44.54 -20.88
N MET A 202 3.43 43.71 -21.19
CA MET A 202 4.73 44.17 -21.69
C MET A 202 4.60 44.96 -23.00
N GLU A 203 3.78 44.48 -23.95
CA GLU A 203 3.52 45.16 -25.21
C GLU A 203 2.92 46.56 -24.99
N ARG A 204 1.90 46.66 -24.12
CA ARG A 204 1.29 47.96 -23.77
C ARG A 204 2.25 48.91 -23.06
N LEU A 205 3.14 48.41 -22.20
CA LEU A 205 4.19 49.21 -21.59
C LEU A 205 5.16 49.76 -22.64
N SER A 206 5.54 48.94 -23.63
CA SER A 206 6.41 49.36 -24.72
C SER A 206 5.78 50.48 -25.55
N VAL A 207 4.52 50.31 -25.97
CA VAL A 207 3.78 51.34 -26.73
C VAL A 207 3.61 52.64 -25.94
N ALA A 208 3.32 52.54 -24.63
CA ALA A 208 3.21 53.71 -23.76
C ALA A 208 4.55 54.45 -23.59
N ALA A 209 5.66 53.72 -23.52
CA ALA A 209 7.00 54.32 -23.45
C ALA A 209 7.39 55.02 -24.77
N GLU A 210 7.08 54.40 -25.91
CA GLU A 210 7.40 54.93 -27.23
C GLU A 210 6.62 56.22 -27.55
N THR A 211 5.31 56.21 -27.31
CA THR A 211 4.46 57.41 -27.44
C THR A 211 4.94 58.54 -26.53
N SER A 212 5.26 58.25 -25.26
CA SER A 212 5.84 59.26 -24.35
C SER A 212 7.16 59.84 -24.87
N GLY A 213 8.00 59.04 -25.54
CA GLY A 213 9.25 59.49 -26.14
C GLY A 213 9.05 60.37 -27.39
N GLU A 214 8.02 60.11 -28.18
CA GLU A 214 7.64 60.96 -29.33
C GLU A 214 7.16 62.35 -28.88
N HIS A 215 6.35 62.41 -27.82
CA HIS A 215 5.91 63.69 -27.25
C HIS A 215 7.04 64.50 -26.63
N HIS A 216 7.99 63.83 -25.96
CA HIS A 216 9.17 64.51 -25.44
C HIS A 216 9.96 65.21 -26.54
N ARG A 217 10.18 64.53 -27.68
CA ARG A 217 10.81 65.11 -28.88
C ARG A 217 10.02 66.30 -29.44
N GLN A 218 8.69 66.21 -29.43
CA GLN A 218 7.81 67.28 -29.93
C GLN A 218 7.84 68.52 -29.02
N MET A 219 7.91 68.34 -27.70
CA MET A 219 8.14 69.43 -26.74
C MET A 219 9.50 70.09 -26.93
N GLU A 220 10.55 69.29 -27.14
CA GLU A 220 11.90 69.80 -27.41
C GLU A 220 11.95 70.62 -28.72
N ALA A 221 11.22 70.18 -29.76
CA ALA A 221 11.08 70.92 -31.00
C ALA A 221 10.33 72.24 -30.81
N CYS A 222 9.29 72.28 -29.97
CA CYS A 222 8.60 73.52 -29.62
C CYS A 222 9.52 74.48 -28.84
N ALA A 223 10.31 73.95 -27.89
CA ALA A 223 11.29 74.74 -27.15
C ALA A 223 12.35 75.37 -28.08
N LYS A 224 12.89 74.61 -29.03
CA LYS A 224 13.83 75.11 -30.05
C LYS A 224 13.20 76.20 -30.93
N LYS A 225 11.95 76.02 -31.37
CA LYS A 225 11.21 77.04 -32.14
C LYS A 225 11.05 78.35 -31.36
N ILE A 226 10.77 78.26 -30.07
CA ILE A 226 10.65 79.43 -29.17
C ILE A 226 12.00 80.11 -28.99
N GLU A 227 13.08 79.35 -28.82
CA GLU A 227 14.45 79.88 -28.65
C GLU A 227 14.97 80.58 -29.92
N SER A 228 14.60 80.09 -31.10
CA SER A 228 15.00 80.67 -32.39
C SER A 228 14.10 81.79 -32.92
N ALA A 229 12.99 82.10 -32.24
CA ALA A 229 12.00 83.05 -32.74
C ALA A 229 12.46 84.51 -32.60
N ASN A 230 12.34 85.28 -33.68
CA ASN A 230 12.72 86.69 -33.70
C ASN A 230 11.53 87.64 -33.49
N SER A 231 10.31 87.10 -33.38
CA SER A 231 9.11 87.88 -33.13
C SER A 231 8.06 87.11 -32.33
N ILE A 232 7.21 87.83 -31.58
CA ILE A 232 6.09 87.26 -30.81
C ILE A 232 5.09 86.51 -31.71
N ALA A 233 4.95 86.91 -32.98
CA ALA A 233 4.10 86.23 -33.95
C ALA A 233 4.59 84.82 -34.32
N GLU A 234 5.90 84.56 -34.24
CA GLU A 234 6.52 83.24 -34.48
C GLU A 234 6.43 82.32 -33.25
N ILE A 235 6.29 82.89 -32.05
CA ILE A 235 6.21 82.16 -30.77
C ILE A 235 4.80 81.62 -30.53
N ALA A 236 3.75 82.36 -30.93
CA ALA A 236 2.36 81.99 -30.66
C ALA A 236 1.96 80.58 -31.16
N PRO A 237 2.33 80.14 -32.38
CA PRO A 237 2.08 78.78 -32.84
C PRO A 237 2.82 77.72 -32.01
N ALA A 238 4.07 77.97 -31.63
CA ALA A 238 4.87 77.02 -30.85
C ALA A 238 4.34 76.82 -29.42
N ILE A 239 3.80 77.87 -28.79
CA ILE A 239 3.11 77.77 -27.49
C ILE A 239 1.81 76.97 -27.65
N GLN A 240 1.05 77.20 -28.73
CA GLN A 240 -0.19 76.49 -28.98
C GLN A 240 0.06 75.00 -29.24
N ASP A 241 1.11 74.65 -30.00
CA ASP A 241 1.56 73.28 -30.21
C ASP A 241 1.99 72.62 -28.89
N ALA A 242 2.77 73.32 -28.06
CA ALA A 242 3.23 72.82 -26.76
C ALA A 242 2.08 72.58 -25.77
N LEU A 243 1.09 73.49 -25.70
CA LEU A 243 -0.10 73.31 -24.85
C LEU A 243 -0.97 72.13 -25.32
N SER A 244 -1.09 71.96 -26.63
CA SER A 244 -1.82 70.85 -27.25
C SER A 244 -1.15 69.51 -26.93
N ALA A 245 0.17 69.43 -27.13
CA ALA A 245 0.97 68.26 -26.80
C ALA A 245 0.92 67.92 -25.30
N THR A 246 0.96 68.93 -24.42
CA THR A 246 0.88 68.74 -22.96
C THR A 246 -0.49 68.21 -22.52
N ARG A 247 -1.58 68.77 -23.07
CA ARG A 247 -2.94 68.28 -22.78
C ARG A 247 -3.14 66.85 -23.26
N TRP A 248 -2.67 66.55 -24.47
CA TRP A 248 -2.73 65.21 -25.02
C TRP A 248 -1.94 64.21 -24.16
N MET A 249 -0.68 64.54 -23.79
CA MET A 249 0.15 63.72 -22.93
C MET A 249 -0.49 63.45 -21.56
N SER A 250 -1.14 64.45 -20.95
CA SER A 250 -1.84 64.30 -19.67
C SER A 250 -3.03 63.35 -19.78
N LEU A 251 -3.82 63.44 -20.86
CA LEU A 251 -4.97 62.56 -21.11
C LEU A 251 -4.51 61.13 -21.40
N GLU A 252 -3.50 60.95 -22.24
CA GLU A 252 -2.99 59.63 -22.61
C GLU A 252 -2.28 58.94 -21.44
N SER A 253 -1.48 59.68 -20.65
CA SER A 253 -0.85 59.14 -19.44
C SER A 253 -1.85 58.75 -18.36
N ALA A 254 -2.99 59.45 -18.26
CA ALA A 254 -4.07 59.07 -17.35
C ALA A 254 -4.71 57.75 -17.82
N ARG A 255 -5.07 57.67 -19.11
CA ARG A 255 -5.67 56.47 -19.71
C ARG A 255 -4.75 55.25 -19.62
N ASN A 256 -3.46 55.42 -19.91
CA ASN A 256 -2.48 54.34 -19.83
C ASN A 256 -2.28 53.88 -18.38
N ARG A 257 -2.27 54.81 -17.40
CA ARG A 257 -2.24 54.44 -15.98
C ARG A 257 -3.43 53.59 -15.57
N ASP A 258 -4.64 53.98 -15.96
CA ASP A 258 -5.86 53.24 -15.61
C ASP A 258 -5.85 51.83 -16.19
N VAL A 259 -5.45 51.73 -17.46
CA VAL A 259 -5.34 50.44 -18.17
C VAL A 259 -4.26 49.54 -17.56
N LEU A 260 -3.06 50.08 -17.30
CA LEU A 260 -1.96 49.33 -16.69
C LEU A 260 -2.30 48.91 -15.25
N SER A 261 -2.97 49.77 -14.49
CA SER A 261 -3.45 49.44 -13.15
C SER A 261 -4.46 48.30 -13.17
N ALA A 262 -5.45 48.33 -14.07
CA ALA A 262 -6.43 47.27 -14.21
C ALA A 262 -5.81 45.93 -14.65
N MET A 263 -4.83 45.97 -15.57
CA MET A 263 -4.10 44.78 -15.99
C MET A 263 -3.19 44.22 -14.90
N LYS A 264 -2.55 45.09 -14.10
CA LYS A 264 -1.73 44.68 -12.95
C LYS A 264 -2.57 43.91 -11.93
N VAL A 265 -3.75 44.40 -11.57
CA VAL A 265 -4.65 43.73 -10.62
C VAL A 265 -5.03 42.33 -11.14
N LYS A 266 -5.42 42.20 -12.40
CA LYS A 266 -5.71 40.89 -13.01
C LYS A 266 -4.51 39.93 -13.01
N ALA A 267 -3.30 40.45 -13.24
CA ALA A 267 -2.09 39.65 -13.20
C ALA A 267 -1.76 39.20 -11.77
N GLU A 268 -1.99 40.03 -10.76
CA GLU A 268 -1.82 39.66 -9.35
C GLU A 268 -2.82 38.58 -8.90
N GLU A 269 -4.09 38.71 -9.31
CA GLU A 269 -5.15 37.72 -9.03
C GLU A 269 -4.84 36.36 -9.64
N ALA A 270 -4.53 36.31 -10.94
CA ALA A 270 -4.20 35.06 -11.60
C ALA A 270 -2.87 34.45 -11.07
N ALA A 271 -1.93 35.26 -10.56
CA ALA A 271 -0.69 34.77 -9.98
C ALA A 271 -0.96 34.08 -8.64
N ALA A 272 -1.87 34.64 -7.84
CA ALA A 272 -2.33 34.04 -6.60
C ALA A 272 -3.04 32.69 -6.86
N GLU A 273 -3.90 32.61 -7.88
CA GLU A 273 -4.59 31.38 -8.27
C GLU A 273 -3.61 30.28 -8.72
N VAL A 274 -2.64 30.62 -9.57
CA VAL A 274 -1.60 29.68 -10.00
C VAL A 274 -0.77 29.20 -8.82
N ALA A 275 -0.42 30.08 -7.88
CA ALA A 275 0.34 29.70 -6.68
C ALA A 275 -0.45 28.73 -5.78
N GLN A 276 -1.75 28.96 -5.59
CA GLN A 276 -2.62 28.03 -4.85
C GLN A 276 -2.70 26.65 -5.51
N LEU A 277 -2.95 26.62 -6.83
CA LEU A 277 -3.02 25.36 -7.59
C LEU A 277 -1.70 24.59 -7.54
N ARG A 278 -0.56 25.29 -7.62
CA ARG A 278 0.77 24.68 -7.49
C ARG A 278 0.99 24.08 -6.11
N LYS A 279 0.61 24.81 -5.05
CA LYS A 279 0.74 24.32 -3.68
C LYS A 279 -0.11 23.06 -3.46
N ALA A 280 -1.34 23.03 -4.00
CA ALA A 280 -2.19 21.84 -3.94
C ALA A 280 -1.56 20.66 -4.70
N LEU A 281 -0.96 20.90 -5.87
CA LEU A 281 -0.26 19.89 -6.65
C LEU A 281 1.04 19.40 -5.97
N ASP A 282 1.79 20.29 -5.34
CA ASP A 282 3.01 19.98 -4.61
C ASP A 282 2.70 19.21 -3.32
N MET A 283 1.60 19.52 -2.63
CA MET A 283 1.11 18.69 -1.51
C MET A 283 0.73 17.29 -2.02
N ALA A 284 0.00 17.20 -3.14
CA ALA A 284 -0.29 15.94 -3.83
C ALA A 284 0.99 15.15 -4.23
N SER A 285 2.08 15.87 -4.49
CA SER A 285 3.38 15.32 -4.87
C SER A 285 4.31 15.02 -3.68
N ALA A 286 4.20 15.72 -2.55
CA ALA A 286 5.02 15.51 -1.35
C ALA A 286 4.70 14.15 -0.68
N SER A 287 3.44 13.72 -0.74
CA SER A 287 3.03 12.35 -0.42
C SER A 287 3.62 11.29 -1.39
N ALA A 288 4.19 11.70 -2.53
CA ALA A 288 4.77 10.76 -3.49
C ALA A 288 6.14 10.20 -3.06
N ARG A 289 6.85 10.81 -2.10
CA ARG A 289 8.19 10.36 -1.68
C ARG A 289 8.39 10.13 -0.18
N HIS A 290 7.54 10.68 0.68
CA HIS A 290 7.65 10.53 2.12
C HIS A 290 6.44 9.81 2.70
N ASP A 291 6.66 9.06 3.78
CA ASP A 291 5.62 8.46 4.61
C ASP A 291 5.09 9.52 5.59
N LEU A 292 3.77 9.73 5.59
CA LEU A 292 3.14 10.83 6.34
C LEU A 292 3.15 10.59 7.86
N LEU A 293 3.15 9.34 8.29
CA LEU A 293 3.19 8.98 9.71
C LEU A 293 4.58 9.23 10.31
N THR A 294 5.62 8.70 9.67
CA THR A 294 6.97 8.64 10.24
C THR A 294 7.90 9.75 9.75
N GLY A 295 7.52 10.44 8.66
CA GLY A 295 8.37 11.39 7.94
C GLY A 295 9.60 10.74 7.28
N ALA A 296 9.71 9.41 7.27
CA ALA A 296 10.72 8.67 6.51
C ALA A 296 10.42 8.75 5.01
N LEU A 297 11.34 8.31 4.14
CA LEU A 297 10.97 8.07 2.75
C LEU A 297 9.92 6.96 2.66
N ASN A 298 8.99 7.06 1.73
CA ASN A 298 8.12 5.94 1.38
C ASN A 298 8.84 5.03 0.37
N ARG A 299 8.21 3.92 -0.03
CA ARG A 299 8.79 2.94 -0.97
C ARG A 299 9.29 3.58 -2.28
N LYS A 300 8.56 4.53 -2.84
CA LYS A 300 8.98 5.23 -4.06
C LYS A 300 10.19 6.14 -3.80
N GLY A 301 10.17 6.87 -2.68
CA GLY A 301 11.32 7.66 -2.25
C GLY A 301 12.57 6.82 -2.03
N LEU A 302 12.43 5.61 -1.46
CA LEU A 302 13.51 4.65 -1.29
C LEU A 302 14.10 4.19 -2.62
N GLU A 303 13.27 3.81 -3.59
CA GLU A 303 13.73 3.37 -4.92
C GLU A 303 14.58 4.47 -5.59
N GLU A 304 14.10 5.71 -5.60
CA GLU A 304 14.82 6.85 -6.15
C GLU A 304 16.11 7.18 -5.36
N ALA A 305 16.12 6.97 -4.04
CA ALA A 305 17.31 7.16 -3.21
C ALA A 305 18.36 6.08 -3.44
N LEU A 306 17.92 4.82 -3.51
CA LEU A 306 18.77 3.66 -3.73
C LEU A 306 19.49 3.75 -5.08
N GLU A 307 18.78 4.08 -6.16
CA GLU A 307 19.40 4.28 -7.47
C GLU A 307 20.50 5.35 -7.45
N ARG A 308 20.25 6.47 -6.76
CA ARG A 308 21.22 7.56 -6.61
C ARG A 308 22.46 7.11 -5.84
N GLU A 309 22.28 6.42 -4.71
CA GLU A 309 23.40 5.98 -3.87
C GLU A 309 24.21 4.85 -4.52
N VAL A 310 23.57 3.91 -5.23
CA VAL A 310 24.29 2.89 -6.02
C VAL A 310 25.14 3.55 -7.11
N ALA A 311 24.58 4.50 -7.86
CA ALA A 311 25.33 5.22 -8.88
C ALA A 311 26.49 6.04 -8.28
N ARG A 312 26.31 6.58 -7.07
CA ARG A 312 27.36 7.31 -6.35
C ARG A 312 28.48 6.38 -5.89
N ALA A 313 28.15 5.27 -5.23
CA ALA A 313 29.09 4.26 -4.76
C ALA A 313 29.92 3.70 -5.92
N ALA A 314 29.30 3.43 -7.07
CA ALA A 314 30.00 2.98 -8.28
C ALA A 314 31.01 4.03 -8.80
N ARG A 315 30.66 5.32 -8.81
CA ARG A 315 31.56 6.39 -9.26
C ARG A 315 32.72 6.65 -8.29
N GLN A 316 32.47 6.53 -6.99
CA GLN A 316 33.45 6.83 -5.94
C GLN A 316 34.25 5.58 -5.52
N ASN A 317 33.86 4.40 -6.02
CA ASN A 317 34.38 3.09 -5.61
C ASN A 317 34.35 2.92 -4.08
N THR A 318 33.24 3.32 -3.46
CA THR A 318 32.96 3.19 -2.04
C THR A 318 31.90 2.12 -1.78
N ALA A 319 31.86 1.59 -0.55
CA ALA A 319 30.87 0.59 -0.15
C ALA A 319 29.52 1.26 0.15
N LEU A 320 28.43 0.55 -0.16
CA LEU A 320 27.06 0.94 0.22
C LEU A 320 26.46 -0.23 0.98
N CYS A 321 25.97 0.02 2.19
CA CYS A 321 25.33 -1.00 3.01
C CYS A 321 23.84 -0.70 3.16
N ILE A 322 23.02 -1.75 3.18
CA ILE A 322 21.58 -1.69 3.36
C ILE A 322 21.20 -2.53 4.56
N ALA A 323 20.34 -1.98 5.42
CA ALA A 323 19.68 -2.73 6.48
C ALA A 323 18.17 -2.79 6.22
N PHE A 324 17.60 -3.98 6.38
CA PHE A 324 16.17 -4.22 6.38
C PHE A 324 15.74 -4.53 7.81
N LEU A 325 14.80 -3.77 8.35
CA LEU A 325 14.35 -3.81 9.73
C LEU A 325 12.86 -4.14 9.76
N ASP A 326 12.45 -4.88 10.77
CA ASP A 326 11.05 -5.18 11.03
C ASP A 326 10.80 -5.18 12.54
N ILE A 327 9.76 -4.47 12.99
CA ILE A 327 9.40 -4.38 14.40
C ILE A 327 8.88 -5.72 14.91
N ASP A 328 9.53 -6.23 15.96
CA ASP A 328 9.14 -7.51 16.55
C ASP A 328 7.77 -7.41 17.22
N ASP A 329 6.90 -8.38 16.95
CA ASP A 329 5.58 -8.52 17.58
C ASP A 329 4.65 -7.32 17.39
N PHE A 330 4.82 -6.54 16.31
CA PHE A 330 4.01 -5.36 16.03
C PHE A 330 2.50 -5.64 15.96
N LYS A 331 2.10 -6.78 15.38
CA LYS A 331 0.69 -7.22 15.42
C LYS A 331 0.17 -7.40 16.85
N ALA A 332 0.95 -8.00 17.75
CA ALA A 332 0.55 -8.17 19.15
C ALA A 332 0.46 -6.82 19.87
N ILE A 333 1.32 -5.86 19.53
CA ILE A 333 1.24 -4.48 20.02
C ILE A 333 -0.09 -3.85 19.60
N ASN A 334 -0.45 -3.95 18.31
CA ASN A 334 -1.73 -3.43 17.78
C ASN A 334 -2.94 -4.13 18.41
N ASP A 335 -2.91 -5.45 18.53
CA ASP A 335 -4.03 -6.23 19.06
C ASP A 335 -4.26 -5.92 20.56
N THR A 336 -3.19 -5.60 21.30
CA THR A 336 -3.26 -5.33 22.75
C THR A 336 -3.58 -3.87 23.07
N HIS A 337 -3.02 -2.92 22.31
CA HIS A 337 -3.05 -1.49 22.64
C HIS A 337 -3.79 -0.63 21.60
N GLY A 338 -4.24 -1.22 20.49
CA GLY A 338 -4.93 -0.54 19.39
C GLY A 338 -3.97 0.07 18.38
N HIS A 339 -4.49 0.33 17.17
CA HIS A 339 -3.70 0.83 16.04
C HIS A 339 -2.99 2.16 16.29
N SER A 340 -3.62 3.09 17.04
CA SER A 340 -2.98 4.38 17.40
C SER A 340 -1.68 4.19 18.18
N PHE A 341 -1.60 3.16 19.03
CA PHE A 341 -0.38 2.86 19.78
C PHE A 341 0.70 2.27 18.88
N GLY A 342 0.31 1.48 17.87
CA GLY A 342 1.21 1.01 16.83
C GLY A 342 1.76 2.16 15.97
N ASP A 343 0.92 3.13 15.62
CA ASP A 343 1.33 4.31 14.86
C ASP A 343 2.37 5.16 15.62
N ASP A 344 2.15 5.33 16.91
CA ASP A 344 3.11 5.98 17.80
C ASP A 344 4.41 5.17 17.92
N ALA A 345 4.34 3.83 17.97
CA ALA A 345 5.51 2.94 17.99
C ALA A 345 6.37 3.07 16.71
N LEU A 346 5.73 3.14 15.55
CA LEU A 346 6.38 3.39 14.26
C LEU A 346 7.06 4.76 14.22
N SER A 347 6.35 5.79 14.68
CA SER A 347 6.87 7.15 14.78
C SER A 347 8.07 7.23 15.71
N HIS A 348 8.02 6.50 16.84
CA HIS A 348 9.12 6.41 17.79
C HIS A 348 10.36 5.74 17.19
N LEU A 349 10.22 4.60 16.51
CA LEU A 349 11.33 3.94 15.82
C LEU A 349 11.98 4.91 14.81
N ALA A 350 11.17 5.58 13.99
CA ALA A 350 11.67 6.50 12.98
C ALA A 350 12.41 7.69 13.58
N GLN A 351 11.93 8.23 14.70
CA GLN A 351 12.61 9.27 15.45
C GLN A 351 13.96 8.78 15.99
N VAL A 352 13.97 7.64 16.68
CA VAL A 352 15.21 7.08 17.28
C VAL A 352 16.24 6.75 16.20
N ALA A 353 15.80 6.21 15.06
CA ALA A 353 16.65 5.99 13.89
C ALA A 353 17.25 7.30 13.39
N ARG A 354 16.44 8.34 13.16
CA ARG A 354 16.91 9.64 12.66
C ARG A 354 17.94 10.31 13.60
N GLU A 355 17.79 10.14 14.91
CA GLU A 355 18.73 10.67 15.91
C GLU A 355 20.02 9.84 16.04
N SER A 356 19.97 8.55 15.71
CA SER A 356 21.10 7.61 15.88
C SER A 356 21.97 7.43 14.63
N MET A 357 21.41 7.79 13.47
CA MET A 357 22.03 7.65 12.15
C MET A 357 22.72 8.96 11.71
N ARG A 358 23.63 8.86 10.72
CA ARG A 358 24.34 10.03 10.17
C ARG A 358 23.41 10.82 9.24
N PRO A 359 23.64 12.11 9.00
CA PRO A 359 22.82 12.92 8.08
C PRO A 359 22.76 12.40 6.63
N GLN A 360 23.76 11.62 6.21
CA GLN A 360 23.84 11.00 4.88
C GLN A 360 23.12 9.64 4.80
N ASP A 361 22.80 9.04 5.95
CA ASP A 361 22.07 7.78 6.00
C ASP A 361 20.59 8.07 5.71
N THR A 362 19.96 7.22 4.92
CA THR A 362 18.58 7.42 4.49
C THR A 362 17.68 6.39 5.14
N LEU A 363 16.67 6.85 5.88
CA LEU A 363 15.62 6.02 6.44
C LEU A 363 14.38 6.03 5.52
N ALA A 364 13.88 4.85 5.21
CA ALA A 364 12.63 4.65 4.50
C ALA A 364 11.72 3.66 5.22
N ARG A 365 10.40 3.87 5.12
CA ARG A 365 9.38 2.89 5.48
C ARG A 365 9.02 2.10 4.23
N PHE A 366 9.29 0.81 4.25
CA PHE A 366 9.12 -0.10 3.11
C PHE A 366 7.73 -0.73 3.08
N GLY A 367 7.20 -1.07 4.26
CA GLY A 367 5.91 -1.71 4.48
C GLY A 367 5.19 -1.17 5.71
N GLY A 368 4.25 -1.95 6.26
CA GLY A 368 3.47 -1.54 7.43
C GLY A 368 4.35 -1.34 8.67
N GLU A 369 5.20 -2.33 8.98
CA GLU A 369 6.10 -2.35 10.14
C GLU A 369 7.58 -2.47 9.76
N GLU A 370 7.87 -2.33 8.45
CA GLU A 370 9.17 -2.60 7.85
C GLU A 370 9.87 -1.30 7.45
N PHE A 371 11.16 -1.22 7.77
CA PHE A 371 12.01 -0.07 7.46
C PHE A 371 13.27 -0.49 6.73
N VAL A 372 13.74 0.36 5.83
CA VAL A 372 15.02 0.19 5.13
C VAL A 372 15.91 1.37 5.45
N ILE A 373 17.17 1.08 5.77
CA ILE A 373 18.22 2.09 5.97
C ILE A 373 19.28 1.91 4.90
N LEU A 374 19.55 2.98 4.15
CA LEU A 374 20.70 3.07 3.24
C LEU A 374 21.84 3.78 3.97
N MET A 375 23.02 3.15 3.99
CA MET A 375 24.23 3.65 4.65
C MET A 375 25.34 3.81 3.61
N PRO A 376 25.48 5.00 2.98
CA PRO A 376 26.55 5.27 2.03
C PRO A 376 27.93 5.25 2.70
N ASP A 377 28.95 4.91 1.93
CA ASP A 377 30.35 4.86 2.38
C ASP A 377 30.53 3.99 3.64
N THR A 378 29.83 2.85 3.69
CA THR A 378 29.76 1.96 4.86
C THR A 378 29.95 0.51 4.43
N SER A 379 30.90 -0.19 5.05
CA SER A 379 31.13 -1.63 4.84
C SER A 379 30.11 -2.50 5.57
N LEU A 380 30.01 -3.79 5.23
CA LEU A 380 29.10 -4.72 5.92
C LEU A 380 29.29 -4.74 7.45
N GLU A 381 30.53 -4.77 7.92
CA GLU A 381 30.84 -4.82 9.35
C GLU A 381 30.42 -3.54 10.08
N GLU A 382 30.71 -2.37 9.50
CA GLU A 382 30.28 -1.07 10.03
C GLU A 382 28.75 -0.92 10.00
N GLY A 383 28.09 -1.45 8.97
CA GLY A 383 26.64 -1.49 8.86
C GLY A 383 26.02 -2.28 10.01
N VAL A 384 26.53 -3.49 10.28
CA VAL A 384 26.07 -4.31 11.41
C VAL A 384 26.25 -3.56 12.73
N GLN A 385 27.41 -2.94 12.96
CA GLN A 385 27.66 -2.14 14.18
C GLN A 385 26.68 -0.96 14.32
N THR A 386 26.36 -0.30 13.22
CA THR A 386 25.43 0.83 13.17
C THR A 386 24.01 0.39 13.55
N ILE A 387 23.54 -0.74 13.01
CA ILE A 387 22.22 -1.28 13.34
C ILE A 387 22.14 -1.82 14.77
N VAL A 388 23.19 -2.48 15.27
CA VAL A 388 23.26 -2.90 16.68
C VAL A 388 23.23 -1.69 17.62
N ARG A 389 23.86 -0.57 17.24
CA ARG A 389 23.78 0.68 18.02
C ARG A 389 22.36 1.24 18.03
N LEU A 390 21.68 1.26 16.88
CA LEU A 390 20.28 1.68 16.78
C LEU A 390 19.37 0.80 17.65
N GLN A 391 19.57 -0.52 17.59
CA GLN A 391 18.82 -1.49 18.40
C GLN A 391 18.96 -1.20 19.90
N ARG A 392 20.19 -0.96 20.38
CA ARG A 392 20.45 -0.58 21.78
C ARG A 392 19.81 0.76 22.14
N ALA A 393 19.86 1.75 21.25
CA ALA A 393 19.26 3.06 21.48
C ALA A 393 17.73 2.98 21.62
N LEU A 394 17.10 2.11 20.82
CA LEU A 394 15.67 1.85 20.91
C LEU A 394 15.29 1.16 22.23
N THR A 395 16.02 0.11 22.65
CA THR A 395 15.72 -0.56 23.92
C THR A 395 15.98 0.33 25.15
N GLN A 396 16.82 1.36 25.04
CA GLN A 396 17.12 2.29 26.14
C GLN A 396 16.08 3.39 26.32
N ARG A 397 15.28 3.68 25.30
CA ARG A 397 14.25 4.71 25.33
C ARG A 397 12.91 4.04 25.56
N PHE A 398 12.29 4.32 26.70
CA PHE A 398 10.94 3.84 26.96
C PHE A 398 10.00 4.49 25.96
N PHE A 399 9.27 3.66 25.21
CA PHE A 399 8.09 4.12 24.52
C PHE A 399 6.99 4.33 25.57
N ALA A 400 6.64 5.58 25.81
CA ALA A 400 5.60 5.98 26.76
C ALA A 400 4.45 6.63 26.00
N ALA A 401 3.33 5.93 25.86
CA ALA A 401 2.07 6.47 25.38
C ALA A 401 1.04 6.36 26.51
N GLY A 402 0.76 7.49 27.18
CA GLY A 402 -0.03 7.52 28.41
C GLY A 402 0.69 6.89 29.60
N ASP A 403 0.02 5.99 30.32
CA ASP A 403 0.55 5.32 31.53
C ASP A 403 1.32 4.01 31.24
N THR A 404 1.36 3.56 29.98
CA THR A 404 1.99 2.29 29.58
C THR A 404 3.42 2.53 29.09
N ARG A 405 4.38 1.76 29.63
CA ARG A 405 5.77 1.73 29.16
C ARG A 405 6.05 0.38 28.51
N LEU A 406 6.41 0.39 27.23
CA LEU A 406 6.74 -0.82 26.48
C LEU A 406 8.15 -0.71 25.87
N PHE A 407 8.85 -1.83 25.80
CA PHE A 407 10.10 -1.93 25.06
C PHE A 407 9.79 -2.41 23.65
N ILE A 408 10.09 -1.58 22.67
CA ILE A 408 9.99 -1.95 21.26
C ILE A 408 11.33 -2.53 20.84
N THR A 409 11.31 -3.70 20.20
CA THR A 409 12.49 -4.30 19.58
C THR A 409 12.24 -4.49 18.09
N PHE A 410 13.32 -4.67 17.33
CA PHE A 410 13.23 -5.02 15.91
C PHE A 410 14.26 -6.09 15.59
N SER A 411 13.95 -6.87 14.57
CA SER A 411 14.88 -7.78 13.92
C SER A 411 15.39 -7.14 12.63
N ALA A 412 16.66 -7.36 12.30
CA ALA A 412 17.26 -6.77 11.12
C ALA A 412 18.19 -7.70 10.37
N GLY A 413 18.23 -7.51 9.05
CA GLY A 413 19.23 -8.09 8.18
C GLY A 413 20.03 -7.01 7.49
N VAL A 414 21.34 -7.23 7.35
CA VAL A 414 22.28 -6.25 6.81
C VAL A 414 23.03 -6.86 5.63
N ALA A 415 23.05 -6.16 4.50
CA ALA A 415 23.72 -6.60 3.27
C ALA A 415 24.55 -5.46 2.68
N GLU A 416 25.76 -5.75 2.20
CA GLU A 416 26.55 -4.81 1.40
C GLU A 416 26.18 -4.95 -0.07
N VAL A 417 25.97 -3.83 -0.77
CA VAL A 417 25.58 -3.82 -2.18
C VAL A 417 26.74 -4.26 -3.07
N GLY A 418 26.51 -5.31 -3.86
CA GLY A 418 27.47 -5.84 -4.83
C GLY A 418 27.68 -4.91 -6.03
N LYS A 419 28.91 -4.84 -6.55
CA LYS A 419 29.32 -3.91 -7.61
C LYS A 419 28.51 -3.95 -8.91
N ASN A 420 27.91 -5.10 -9.23
CA ASN A 420 27.13 -5.33 -10.45
C ASN A 420 25.76 -5.97 -10.17
N GLU A 421 25.27 -5.88 -8.93
CA GLU A 421 23.94 -6.42 -8.62
C GLU A 421 22.83 -5.39 -8.86
N PRO A 422 21.63 -5.82 -9.29
CA PRO A 422 20.47 -4.93 -9.33
C PRO A 422 20.23 -4.32 -7.94
N PRO A 423 19.95 -3.01 -7.81
CA PRO A 423 19.84 -2.37 -6.50
C PRO A 423 18.84 -3.06 -5.54
N MET A 424 17.71 -3.53 -6.08
CA MET A 424 16.68 -4.22 -5.31
C MET A 424 17.10 -5.62 -4.82
N ALA A 425 18.11 -6.24 -5.44
CA ALA A 425 18.62 -7.55 -5.02
C ALA A 425 19.29 -7.47 -3.64
N ALA A 426 19.97 -6.36 -3.33
CA ALA A 426 20.57 -6.11 -2.02
C ALA A 426 19.50 -6.03 -0.91
N ILE A 427 18.38 -5.35 -1.19
CA ILE A 427 17.22 -5.27 -0.29
C ILE A 427 16.67 -6.69 -0.02
N GLN A 428 16.51 -7.51 -1.06
CA GLN A 428 16.03 -8.90 -0.88
C GLN A 428 17.00 -9.78 -0.08
N ARG A 429 18.32 -9.56 -0.20
CA ARG A 429 19.28 -10.25 0.66
C ARG A 429 19.11 -9.81 2.10
N ALA A 430 19.08 -8.50 2.36
CA ALA A 430 18.86 -7.95 3.68
C ALA A 430 17.55 -8.44 4.32
N ASP A 431 16.45 -8.50 3.56
CA ASP A 431 15.16 -9.06 3.99
C ASP A 431 15.28 -10.54 4.45
N ARG A 432 15.98 -11.38 3.68
CA ARG A 432 16.26 -12.77 4.12
C ARG A 432 17.07 -12.81 5.42
N GLY A 433 18.01 -11.89 5.60
CA GLY A 433 18.76 -11.74 6.85
C GLY A 433 17.84 -11.37 8.03
N MET A 434 16.91 -10.44 7.82
CA MET A 434 15.91 -10.05 8.82
C MET A 434 15.02 -11.25 9.19
N TYR A 435 14.58 -12.02 8.20
CA TYR A 435 13.77 -13.22 8.44
C TYR A 435 14.55 -14.28 9.24
N GLN A 436 15.85 -14.46 8.96
CA GLN A 436 16.72 -15.33 9.77
C GLN A 436 16.85 -14.82 11.22
N ALA A 437 16.96 -13.51 11.41
CA ALA A 437 16.98 -12.89 12.74
C ALA A 437 15.68 -13.18 13.52
N LYS A 438 14.51 -13.03 12.88
CA LYS A 438 13.21 -13.38 13.47
C LYS A 438 13.15 -14.85 13.90
N ARG A 439 13.57 -15.77 13.02
CA ARG A 439 13.59 -17.22 13.32
C ARG A 439 14.59 -17.61 14.40
N ALA A 440 15.68 -16.85 14.55
CA ALA A 440 16.68 -17.08 15.57
C ALA A 440 16.29 -16.56 16.96
N GLY A 441 15.05 -16.09 17.15
CA GLY A 441 14.53 -15.63 18.45
C GLY A 441 14.30 -14.12 18.55
N LYS A 442 14.19 -13.42 17.41
CA LYS A 442 13.92 -11.97 17.31
C LYS A 442 14.98 -11.09 17.98
N ASN A 443 14.82 -9.77 17.91
CA ASN A 443 15.73 -8.79 18.52
C ASN A 443 17.21 -9.09 18.17
N LYS A 444 17.47 -9.37 16.90
CA LYS A 444 18.79 -9.79 16.39
C LYS A 444 19.12 -9.10 15.08
N VAL A 445 20.42 -9.00 14.80
CA VAL A 445 20.97 -8.50 13.55
C VAL A 445 21.73 -9.63 12.86
N VAL A 446 21.42 -9.91 11.60
CA VAL A 446 22.09 -10.94 10.79
C VAL A 446 22.69 -10.29 9.54
N SER A 447 23.97 -10.55 9.27
CA SER A 447 24.65 -10.11 8.04
C SER A 447 24.57 -11.16 6.94
N VAL A 448 24.40 -10.75 5.68
CA VAL A 448 24.16 -11.63 4.52
C VAL A 448 24.78 -11.14 3.22
#